data_AF-A0A1C7M854-F1
#
_entry.id   AF-A0A1C7M854-F1
#
_cell.length_a   1.000
_cell.length_b   1.000
_cell.length_c   1.000
_cell.angle_alpha   90.00
_cell.angle_beta   90.00
_cell.angle_gamma   90.00
#
_symmetry.space_group_name_H-M   'P 1'
#
loop_
_entity.id
_entity.type
_entity.pdbx_description
1 polymer ?
#
loop_
_entity_poly.entity_id
_entity_poly.type
_entity_poly.pdbx_seq_one_letter_code
_entity_poly.pdbx_strand_id
1 'polypeptide(L)'
;MPFETITLNDGNEMPSIAFGTGWEDQDVANHVGQAIETGYCHIDTSQWSANEREAIRESALERANLFVTAKWSGINSIPNAAQSSLEKLGLKNIDLYLIHFPSSGSAINEANWREFEKLKVDGLVRSIGVSRFKLPQLQELVKVAKIVPAVNQISFNPYNYILNKKLLEISAQHGIVTVAYDCLTSITAHPGGAVAKAVLAAARRLNATPAQVLLSWARSKGVAILIAPRKKEHLKEYLAVADLPPLTMEEVAAIDKAGEKNVLPLMAMSNSFLNDGMFSLTIAGPSRDPLYYINDGNSVLLVENTLFKVHRSVLTKDKSAFETMFQLSSETDSSRSDSSMTVAPEGESDDNPIRLQGDTADEFRALLWALYALPHELMIATSPDANCMQLVHLVRITHKYQFRSIMTWALGALHVYYGRPGAFDTLPPSTAPTLPHSTVPEYPTLVQITELAALCERPDLLETALTRWKRLIGEGKDLALAITIGERFNLRSILGLAYHAMMLKGKAHGTRILR
;
A
#
# COMPACT_ATOMS: atom_id res chain seq x y z
N MET A 1 21.42 -1.43 -29.35
CA MET A 1 20.29 -2.37 -29.50
C MET A 1 19.11 -1.77 -28.75
N PRO A 2 17.88 -1.82 -29.25
CA PRO A 2 16.72 -1.49 -28.42
C PRO A 2 16.70 -2.40 -27.19
N PHE A 3 16.02 -1.97 -26.12
CA PHE A 3 15.75 -2.84 -24.97
C PHE A 3 15.15 -4.17 -25.45
N GLU A 4 15.78 -5.27 -25.07
CA GLU A 4 15.36 -6.62 -25.50
C GLU A 4 14.03 -7.00 -24.85
N THR A 5 13.32 -7.94 -25.47
CA THR A 5 12.15 -8.59 -24.86
C THR A 5 12.59 -9.59 -23.82
N ILE A 6 11.76 -9.78 -22.79
CA ILE A 6 11.91 -10.81 -21.77
C ILE A 6 10.78 -11.81 -21.97
N THR A 7 11.12 -13.11 -22.04
CA THR A 7 10.14 -14.18 -22.03
C THR A 7 9.61 -14.38 -20.62
N LEU A 8 8.30 -14.24 -20.45
CA LEU A 8 7.60 -14.50 -19.18
C LEU A 8 7.45 -16.02 -18.94
N ASN A 9 7.18 -16.44 -17.70
CA ASN A 9 6.97 -17.84 -17.35
C ASN A 9 5.76 -18.50 -18.03
N ASP A 10 4.90 -17.72 -18.69
CA ASP A 10 3.78 -18.19 -19.49
C ASP A 10 4.04 -18.18 -21.00
N GLY A 11 5.29 -17.91 -21.41
CA GLY A 11 5.74 -17.92 -22.81
C GLY A 11 5.46 -16.64 -23.59
N ASN A 12 4.74 -15.66 -23.03
CA ASN A 12 4.57 -14.36 -23.69
C ASN A 12 5.87 -13.54 -23.63
N GLU A 13 6.10 -12.69 -24.64
CA GLU A 13 7.22 -11.75 -24.66
C GLU A 13 6.80 -10.37 -24.19
N MET A 14 7.57 -9.79 -23.27
CA MET A 14 7.35 -8.46 -22.70
C MET A 14 8.56 -7.57 -22.96
N PRO A 15 8.41 -6.33 -23.50
CA PRO A 15 9.53 -5.40 -23.61
C PRO A 15 10.08 -5.05 -22.22
N SER A 16 11.41 -5.10 -22.08
CA SER A 16 12.09 -4.89 -20.80
C SER A 16 12.11 -3.44 -20.29
N ILE A 17 11.61 -2.48 -21.06
CA ILE A 17 11.39 -1.11 -20.62
C ILE A 17 9.94 -0.69 -20.94
N ALA A 18 9.29 -0.07 -19.95
CA ALA A 18 7.91 0.39 -20.02
C ALA A 18 7.82 1.89 -19.75
N PHE A 19 6.91 2.56 -20.47
CA PHE A 19 6.49 3.92 -20.22
C PHE A 19 5.26 3.94 -19.31
N GLY A 20 5.38 4.56 -18.14
CA GLY A 20 4.29 4.73 -17.18
C GLY A 20 3.49 6.01 -17.42
N THR A 21 2.17 5.89 -17.50
CA THR A 21 1.27 7.04 -17.63
C THR A 21 1.25 7.91 -16.38
N GLY A 22 1.46 7.33 -15.19
CA GLY A 22 1.46 8.06 -13.91
C GLY A 22 0.09 8.63 -13.54
N TRP A 23 -0.12 8.94 -12.27
CA TRP A 23 -1.43 9.38 -11.75
C TRP A 23 -1.61 10.91 -11.71
N GLU A 24 -0.51 11.69 -11.77
CA GLU A 24 -0.52 13.16 -11.78
C GLU A 24 -0.47 13.76 -13.19
N ASP A 25 -0.40 12.92 -14.22
CA ASP A 25 -0.21 13.38 -15.60
C ASP A 25 -1.52 13.90 -16.20
N GLN A 26 -1.52 15.17 -16.56
CA GLN A 26 -2.66 15.86 -17.17
C GLN A 26 -2.65 15.82 -18.69
N ASP A 27 -1.55 15.37 -19.32
CA ASP A 27 -1.37 15.36 -20.77
C ASP A 27 -0.89 13.98 -21.28
N VAL A 28 -1.57 12.94 -20.77
CA VAL A 28 -1.19 11.54 -20.96
C VAL A 28 -1.15 11.13 -22.43
N ALA A 29 -2.13 11.56 -23.23
CA ALA A 29 -2.19 11.25 -24.66
C ALA A 29 -0.93 11.75 -25.39
N ASN A 30 -0.54 13.00 -25.15
CA ASN A 30 0.66 13.58 -25.74
C ASN A 30 1.94 12.88 -25.25
N HIS A 31 2.07 12.62 -23.94
CA HIS A 31 3.27 11.95 -23.44
C HIS A 31 3.39 10.51 -23.93
N VAL A 32 2.29 9.76 -24.03
CA VAL A 32 2.31 8.42 -24.64
C VAL A 32 2.63 8.51 -26.13
N GLY A 33 2.04 9.46 -26.86
CA GLY A 33 2.38 9.72 -28.26
C GLY A 33 3.87 9.98 -28.45
N GLN A 34 4.47 10.85 -27.63
CA GLN A 34 5.91 11.12 -27.65
C GLN A 34 6.75 9.89 -27.28
N ALA A 35 6.31 9.08 -26.33
CA ALA A 35 6.99 7.83 -25.96
C ALA A 35 6.99 6.87 -27.16
N ILE A 36 5.85 6.66 -27.78
CA ILE A 36 5.69 5.82 -28.98
C ILE A 36 6.58 6.32 -30.12
N GLU A 37 6.53 7.61 -30.45
CA GLU A 37 7.39 8.23 -31.47
C GLU A 37 8.88 8.02 -31.19
N THR A 38 9.25 7.99 -29.90
CA THR A 38 10.64 7.82 -29.46
C THR A 38 11.08 6.35 -29.50
N GLY A 39 10.14 5.40 -29.57
CA GLY A 39 10.41 3.97 -29.70
C GLY A 39 9.92 3.10 -28.53
N TYR A 40 9.12 3.64 -27.60
CA TYR A 40 8.48 2.83 -26.57
C TYR A 40 7.29 2.07 -27.14
N CYS A 41 7.27 0.75 -26.91
CA CYS A 41 6.16 -0.12 -27.29
C CYS A 41 5.43 -0.74 -26.10
N HIS A 42 5.92 -0.55 -24.86
CA HIS A 42 5.28 -1.03 -23.64
C HIS A 42 4.71 0.14 -22.84
N ILE A 43 3.39 0.21 -22.75
CA ILE A 43 2.65 1.24 -22.03
C ILE A 43 2.08 0.64 -20.74
N ASP A 44 2.43 1.24 -19.61
CA ASP A 44 1.98 0.84 -18.28
C ASP A 44 1.02 1.90 -17.72
N THR A 45 -0.21 1.49 -17.44
CA THR A 45 -1.29 2.33 -16.89
C THR A 45 -2.00 1.63 -15.72
N SER A 46 -2.96 2.30 -15.10
CA SER A 46 -3.76 1.73 -14.01
C SER A 46 -5.15 2.35 -13.94
N GLN A 47 -6.10 1.66 -13.31
CA GLN A 47 -7.40 2.27 -13.01
C GLN A 47 -7.31 3.47 -12.07
N TRP A 48 -6.28 3.48 -11.22
CA TRP A 48 -6.05 4.56 -10.25
C TRP A 48 -5.69 5.88 -10.93
N SER A 49 -4.97 5.83 -12.06
CA SER A 49 -4.54 7.03 -12.77
C SER A 49 -5.66 7.70 -13.57
N ALA A 50 -6.86 7.09 -13.64
CA ALA A 50 -8.06 7.60 -14.31
C ALA A 50 -7.86 8.04 -15.79
N ASN A 51 -6.75 7.63 -16.42
CA ASN A 51 -6.30 8.07 -17.73
C ASN A 51 -6.20 6.94 -18.76
N GLU A 52 -6.77 5.76 -18.47
CA GLU A 52 -6.74 4.59 -19.36
C GLU A 52 -7.29 4.90 -20.76
N ARG A 53 -8.30 5.77 -20.89
CA ARG A 53 -8.85 6.17 -22.20
C ARG A 53 -7.82 6.90 -23.07
N GLU A 54 -7.03 7.76 -22.47
CA GLU A 54 -6.07 8.60 -23.18
C GLU A 54 -4.74 7.86 -23.43
N ALA A 55 -4.52 6.72 -22.77
CA ALA A 55 -3.25 6.00 -22.84
C ALA A 55 -2.95 5.42 -24.22
N ILE A 56 -3.95 5.02 -25.01
CA ILE A 56 -3.70 4.39 -26.33
C ILE A 56 -4.62 4.88 -27.46
N ARG A 57 -5.54 5.80 -27.19
CA ARG A 57 -6.55 6.27 -28.16
C ARG A 57 -5.96 6.95 -29.40
N GLU A 58 -4.79 7.57 -29.27
CA GLU A 58 -4.09 8.26 -30.35
C GLU A 58 -2.77 7.57 -30.75
N SER A 59 -2.57 6.31 -30.34
CA SER A 59 -1.37 5.56 -30.72
C SER A 59 -1.34 5.34 -32.23
N ALA A 60 -0.28 5.80 -32.89
CA ALA A 60 0.00 5.50 -34.29
C ALA A 60 0.49 4.05 -34.53
N LEU A 61 0.82 3.30 -33.47
CA LEU A 61 1.25 1.91 -33.58
C LEU A 61 0.07 0.96 -33.75
N GLU A 62 0.23 -0.02 -34.63
CA GLU A 62 -0.66 -1.18 -34.71
C GLU A 62 -0.68 -1.92 -33.36
N ARG A 63 -1.86 -2.40 -32.95
CA ARG A 63 -2.05 -3.13 -31.68
C ARG A 63 -1.05 -4.28 -31.47
N ALA A 64 -0.66 -4.98 -32.55
CA ALA A 64 0.29 -6.09 -32.51
C ALA A 64 1.70 -5.67 -32.07
N ASN A 65 2.05 -4.40 -32.23
CA ASN A 65 3.35 -3.84 -31.86
C ASN A 65 3.33 -3.12 -30.50
N LEU A 66 2.22 -3.21 -29.76
CA LEU A 66 2.06 -2.63 -28.42
C LEU A 66 1.95 -3.72 -27.37
N PHE A 67 2.58 -3.49 -26.23
CA PHE A 67 2.40 -4.25 -25.00
C PHE A 67 1.74 -3.34 -23.96
N VAL A 68 0.52 -3.66 -23.54
CA VAL A 68 -0.24 -2.83 -22.59
C VAL A 68 -0.35 -3.53 -21.25
N THR A 69 0.15 -2.85 -20.20
CA THR A 69 -0.02 -3.26 -18.80
C THR A 69 -1.09 -2.40 -18.13
N ALA A 70 -2.09 -3.04 -17.51
CA ALA A 70 -3.13 -2.38 -16.71
C ALA A 70 -3.22 -3.01 -15.31
N LYS A 71 -3.84 -2.31 -14.35
CA LYS A 71 -3.85 -2.74 -12.94
C LYS A 71 -5.20 -2.53 -12.28
N TRP A 72 -5.65 -3.56 -11.57
CA TRP A 72 -6.86 -3.51 -10.76
C TRP A 72 -6.63 -2.71 -9.47
N SER A 73 -7.47 -1.70 -9.22
CA SER A 73 -7.31 -0.79 -8.07
C SER A 73 -7.71 -1.37 -6.71
N GLY A 74 -8.38 -2.52 -6.66
CA GLY A 74 -8.91 -3.09 -5.41
C GLY A 74 -10.30 -2.59 -5.01
N ILE A 75 -10.92 -1.70 -5.80
CA ILE A 75 -12.19 -1.04 -5.45
C ILE A 75 -13.40 -1.82 -5.98
N ASN A 76 -13.39 -2.13 -7.27
CA ASN A 76 -14.51 -2.78 -7.97
C ASN A 76 -14.28 -4.29 -8.08
N SER A 77 -15.32 -5.05 -8.45
CA SER A 77 -15.12 -6.47 -8.79
C SER A 77 -14.11 -6.62 -9.93
N ILE A 78 -13.27 -7.65 -9.85
CA ILE A 78 -12.18 -7.91 -10.80
C ILE A 78 -12.70 -8.08 -12.24
N PRO A 79 -13.78 -8.83 -12.50
CA PRO A 79 -14.32 -8.96 -13.85
C PRO A 79 -14.80 -7.62 -14.44
N ASN A 80 -15.58 -6.84 -13.67
CA ASN A 80 -16.08 -5.55 -14.14
C ASN A 80 -14.94 -4.53 -14.32
N ALA A 81 -13.94 -4.59 -13.45
CA ALA A 81 -12.75 -3.78 -13.55
C ALA A 81 -11.97 -4.08 -14.85
N ALA A 82 -11.69 -5.35 -15.14
CA ALA A 82 -10.97 -5.75 -16.35
C ALA A 82 -11.76 -5.36 -17.61
N GLN A 83 -13.07 -5.61 -17.63
CA GLN A 83 -13.95 -5.22 -18.72
C GLN A 83 -13.97 -3.69 -18.94
N SER A 84 -14.09 -2.91 -17.86
CA SER A 84 -14.04 -1.45 -17.93
C SER A 84 -12.69 -0.94 -18.46
N SER A 85 -11.57 -1.57 -18.06
CA SER A 85 -10.25 -1.23 -18.58
C SER A 85 -10.13 -1.57 -20.07
N LEU A 86 -10.61 -2.73 -20.52
CA LEU A 86 -10.67 -3.11 -21.94
C LEU A 86 -11.47 -2.10 -22.76
N GLU A 87 -12.64 -1.68 -22.28
CA GLU A 87 -13.49 -0.70 -22.95
C GLU A 87 -12.85 0.69 -23.02
N LYS A 88 -12.25 1.15 -21.93
CA LYS A 88 -11.55 2.45 -21.89
C LYS A 88 -10.37 2.46 -22.84
N LEU A 89 -9.57 1.41 -22.83
CA LEU A 89 -8.41 1.25 -23.70
C LEU A 89 -8.84 0.98 -25.15
N GLY A 90 -10.05 0.48 -25.40
CA GLY A 90 -10.48 0.07 -26.73
C GLY A 90 -9.79 -1.22 -27.20
N LEU A 91 -9.48 -2.13 -26.26
CA LEU A 91 -8.77 -3.37 -26.51
C LEU A 91 -9.67 -4.58 -26.42
N LYS A 92 -9.36 -5.62 -27.20
CA LYS A 92 -9.96 -6.95 -27.06
C LYS A 92 -9.32 -7.79 -25.96
N ASN A 93 -8.04 -7.55 -25.68
CA ASN A 93 -7.30 -8.16 -24.58
C ASN A 93 -6.21 -7.21 -24.06
N ILE A 94 -5.85 -7.36 -22.78
CA ILE A 94 -4.72 -6.69 -22.13
C ILE A 94 -3.52 -7.64 -22.14
N ASP A 95 -2.30 -7.14 -22.44
CA ASP A 95 -1.12 -8.02 -22.47
C ASP A 95 -0.70 -8.46 -21.07
N LEU A 96 -0.70 -7.55 -20.10
CA LEU A 96 -0.41 -7.85 -18.69
C LEU A 96 -1.39 -7.17 -17.75
N TYR A 97 -2.04 -7.94 -16.88
CA TYR A 97 -2.94 -7.40 -15.86
C TYR A 97 -2.43 -7.68 -14.45
N LEU A 98 -2.32 -6.64 -13.62
CA LEU A 98 -1.72 -6.74 -12.29
C LEU A 98 -2.71 -6.45 -11.17
N ILE A 99 -2.62 -7.19 -10.06
CA ILE A 99 -3.15 -6.74 -8.76
C ILE A 99 -2.28 -5.57 -8.31
N HIS A 100 -2.85 -4.37 -8.14
CA HIS A 100 -2.06 -3.15 -7.93
C HIS A 100 -1.44 -3.03 -6.52
N PHE A 101 -2.12 -3.57 -5.52
CA PHE A 101 -1.66 -3.60 -4.13
C PHE A 101 -1.97 -4.96 -3.50
N PRO A 102 -1.09 -5.49 -2.65
CA PRO A 102 -1.42 -6.65 -1.86
C PRO A 102 -2.55 -6.34 -0.86
N SER A 103 -3.20 -7.39 -0.36
CA SER A 103 -4.04 -7.27 0.83
C SER A 103 -3.21 -6.84 2.04
N SER A 104 -3.85 -6.25 3.04
CA SER A 104 -3.16 -5.83 4.27
C SER A 104 -2.51 -7.02 4.98
N GLY A 105 -1.33 -6.81 5.57
CA GLY A 105 -0.55 -7.85 6.23
C GLY A 105 0.20 -8.77 5.26
N SER A 106 0.60 -9.95 5.74
CA SER A 106 1.32 -10.96 4.94
C SER A 106 0.40 -11.87 4.11
N ALA A 107 -0.91 -11.85 4.41
CA ALA A 107 -1.89 -12.72 3.78
C ALA A 107 -2.20 -12.26 2.35
N ILE A 108 -2.35 -13.23 1.45
CA ILE A 108 -2.87 -13.00 0.11
C ILE A 108 -4.38 -13.20 0.09
N ASN A 109 -5.08 -12.51 -0.80
CA ASN A 109 -6.46 -12.82 -1.10
C ASN A 109 -6.51 -13.83 -2.25
N GLU A 110 -6.63 -15.12 -1.91
CA GLU A 110 -6.68 -16.22 -2.88
C GLU A 110 -7.85 -16.08 -3.86
N ALA A 111 -9.00 -15.59 -3.38
CA ALA A 111 -10.17 -15.41 -4.23
C ALA A 111 -9.89 -14.39 -5.33
N ASN A 112 -9.19 -13.30 -5.01
CA ASN A 112 -8.76 -12.33 -6.01
C ASN A 112 -7.82 -12.95 -7.06
N TRP A 113 -6.88 -13.79 -6.64
CA TRP A 113 -5.98 -14.45 -7.59
C TRP A 113 -6.73 -15.42 -8.51
N ARG A 114 -7.68 -16.20 -7.98
CA ARG A 114 -8.51 -17.11 -8.79
C ARG A 114 -9.32 -16.36 -9.86
N GLU A 115 -9.80 -15.16 -9.55
CA GLU A 115 -10.45 -14.30 -10.55
C GLU A 115 -9.47 -13.83 -11.63
N PHE A 116 -8.22 -13.49 -11.28
CA PHE A 116 -7.17 -13.19 -12.27
C PHE A 116 -6.86 -14.40 -13.16
N GLU A 117 -6.76 -15.59 -12.59
CA GLU A 117 -6.58 -16.83 -13.34
C GLU A 117 -7.73 -17.05 -14.34
N LYS A 118 -8.98 -16.80 -13.91
CA LYS A 118 -10.16 -16.86 -14.76
C LYS A 118 -10.09 -15.87 -15.91
N LEU A 119 -9.73 -14.60 -15.67
CA LEU A 119 -9.57 -13.59 -16.73
C LEU A 119 -8.58 -14.04 -17.82
N LYS A 120 -7.51 -14.74 -17.42
CA LYS A 120 -6.52 -15.28 -18.35
C LYS A 120 -7.06 -16.45 -19.15
N VAL A 121 -7.74 -17.39 -18.49
CA VAL A 121 -8.40 -18.54 -19.14
C VAL A 121 -9.46 -18.08 -20.13
N ASP A 122 -10.21 -17.03 -19.79
CA ASP A 122 -11.26 -16.44 -20.63
C ASP A 122 -10.68 -15.60 -21.80
N GLY A 123 -9.36 -15.43 -21.87
CA GLY A 123 -8.67 -14.72 -22.96
C GLY A 123 -8.77 -13.19 -22.92
N LEU A 124 -9.31 -12.63 -21.83
CA LEU A 124 -9.41 -11.18 -21.62
C LEU A 124 -8.05 -10.55 -21.31
N VAL A 125 -7.13 -11.32 -20.74
CA VAL A 125 -5.76 -10.92 -20.43
C VAL A 125 -4.79 -12.02 -20.86
N ARG A 126 -3.62 -11.67 -21.40
CA ARG A 126 -2.62 -12.66 -21.87
C ARG A 126 -1.73 -13.17 -20.72
N SER A 127 -1.25 -12.25 -19.91
CA SER A 127 -0.45 -12.51 -18.71
C SER A 127 -1.07 -11.86 -17.48
N ILE A 128 -0.87 -12.49 -16.32
CA ILE A 128 -1.32 -11.98 -15.03
C ILE A 128 -0.16 -11.88 -14.07
N GLY A 129 -0.19 -10.87 -13.20
CA GLY A 129 0.86 -10.65 -12.22
C GLY A 129 0.40 -9.82 -11.04
N VAL A 130 1.36 -9.37 -10.27
CA VAL A 130 1.13 -8.58 -9.05
C VAL A 130 2.02 -7.35 -9.02
N SER A 131 1.66 -6.38 -8.18
CA SER A 131 2.45 -5.19 -7.91
C SER A 131 2.55 -4.98 -6.40
N ARG A 132 3.73 -4.59 -5.94
CA ARG A 132 4.09 -4.31 -4.54
C ARG A 132 4.06 -5.50 -3.59
N PHE A 133 3.98 -6.73 -4.12
CA PHE A 133 4.02 -7.93 -3.28
C PHE A 133 5.42 -8.10 -2.68
N LYS A 134 5.46 -8.25 -1.36
CA LYS A 134 6.68 -8.54 -0.58
C LYS A 134 6.94 -10.03 -0.50
N LEU A 135 8.11 -10.41 0.00
CA LEU A 135 8.55 -11.80 0.07
C LEU A 135 7.50 -12.75 0.69
N PRO A 136 6.90 -12.47 1.87
CA PRO A 136 5.91 -13.37 2.46
C PRO A 136 4.68 -13.55 1.56
N GLN A 137 4.16 -12.46 1.01
CA GLN A 137 2.97 -12.48 0.15
C GLN A 137 3.22 -13.24 -1.15
N LEU A 138 4.38 -13.03 -1.78
CA LEU A 138 4.72 -13.74 -3.01
C LEU A 138 4.90 -15.24 -2.76
N GLN A 139 5.51 -15.62 -1.63
CA GLN A 139 5.67 -17.03 -1.25
C GLN A 139 4.33 -17.71 -0.99
N GLU A 140 3.39 -17.05 -0.29
CA GLU A 140 2.05 -17.59 -0.09
C GLU A 140 1.28 -17.71 -1.42
N LEU A 141 1.38 -16.70 -2.29
CA LEU A 141 0.74 -16.74 -3.60
C LEU A 141 1.20 -17.91 -4.45
N VAL A 142 2.50 -18.13 -4.54
CA VAL A 142 3.06 -19.20 -5.36
C VAL A 142 2.65 -20.60 -4.87
N LYS A 143 2.38 -20.78 -3.56
CA LYS A 143 1.92 -22.07 -3.02
C LYS A 143 0.52 -22.45 -3.49
N VAL A 144 -0.36 -21.46 -3.70
CA VAL A 144 -1.78 -21.69 -3.96
C VAL A 144 -2.19 -21.39 -5.41
N ALA A 145 -1.36 -20.62 -6.13
CA ALA A 145 -1.60 -20.24 -7.51
C ALA A 145 -1.54 -21.46 -8.44
N LYS A 146 -2.59 -21.65 -9.25
CA LYS A 146 -2.58 -22.60 -10.38
C LYS A 146 -1.80 -22.05 -11.56
N ILE A 147 -1.88 -20.74 -11.77
CA ILE A 147 -1.06 -19.99 -12.73
C ILE A 147 -0.14 -19.11 -11.91
N VAL A 148 1.16 -19.38 -11.92
CA VAL A 148 2.16 -18.55 -11.24
C VAL A 148 2.14 -17.13 -11.84
N PRO A 149 2.21 -16.05 -11.02
CA PRO A 149 2.28 -14.70 -11.55
C PRO A 149 3.46 -14.55 -12.51
N ALA A 150 3.24 -13.95 -13.67
CA ALA A 150 4.30 -13.72 -14.65
C ALA A 150 5.23 -12.59 -14.22
N VAL A 151 4.70 -11.61 -13.46
CA VAL A 151 5.40 -10.39 -13.07
C VAL A 151 5.12 -10.03 -11.61
N ASN A 152 6.13 -9.51 -10.91
CA ASN A 152 5.96 -8.69 -9.71
C ASN A 152 6.56 -7.29 -9.92
N GLN A 153 5.71 -6.28 -9.97
CA GLN A 153 6.15 -4.89 -10.16
C GLN A 153 6.41 -4.22 -8.80
N ILE A 154 7.65 -3.79 -8.51
CA ILE A 154 8.04 -3.27 -7.18
C ILE A 154 8.87 -1.98 -7.25
N SER A 155 8.85 -1.18 -6.19
CA SER A 155 9.78 -0.06 -6.02
C SER A 155 11.17 -0.64 -5.83
N PHE A 156 12.10 -0.31 -6.72
CA PHE A 156 13.43 -0.91 -6.74
C PHE A 156 14.49 0.09 -7.18
N ASN A 157 15.40 0.38 -6.26
CA ASN A 157 16.52 1.31 -6.45
C ASN A 157 17.67 0.93 -5.51
N PRO A 158 18.86 1.54 -5.63
CA PRO A 158 20.00 1.18 -4.80
C PRO A 158 19.75 1.21 -3.29
N TYR A 159 18.87 2.09 -2.79
CA TYR A 159 18.61 2.23 -1.35
C TYR A 159 17.71 1.15 -0.76
N ASN A 160 16.95 0.41 -1.58
CA ASN A 160 16.10 -0.67 -1.10
C ASN A 160 16.47 -2.03 -1.69
N TYR A 161 17.55 -2.11 -2.47
CA TYR A 161 18.02 -3.35 -3.09
C TYR A 161 18.22 -4.48 -2.07
N ILE A 162 18.90 -4.20 -0.95
CA ILE A 162 19.21 -5.23 0.04
C ILE A 162 17.95 -5.86 0.64
N LEU A 163 16.89 -5.05 0.83
CA LEU A 163 15.60 -5.49 1.37
C LEU A 163 14.84 -6.37 0.37
N ASN A 164 15.05 -6.15 -0.93
CA ASN A 164 14.39 -6.89 -2.00
C ASN A 164 15.24 -8.05 -2.54
N LYS A 165 16.52 -8.21 -2.13
CA LYS A 165 17.42 -9.24 -2.66
C LYS A 165 16.79 -10.64 -2.60
N LYS A 166 16.22 -11.00 -1.44
CA LYS A 166 15.58 -12.32 -1.29
C LYS A 166 14.30 -12.46 -2.13
N LEU A 167 13.56 -11.37 -2.31
CA LEU A 167 12.40 -11.32 -3.19
C LEU A 167 12.79 -11.55 -4.65
N LEU A 168 13.90 -10.97 -5.13
CA LEU A 168 14.43 -11.20 -6.47
C LEU A 168 14.84 -12.66 -6.67
N GLU A 169 15.54 -13.25 -5.70
CA GLU A 169 15.94 -14.66 -5.75
C GLU A 169 14.73 -15.59 -5.88
N ILE A 170 13.71 -15.42 -5.03
CA ILE A 170 12.48 -16.23 -5.08
C ILE A 170 11.69 -15.98 -6.36
N SER A 171 11.64 -14.73 -6.84
CA SER A 171 10.96 -14.40 -8.10
C SER A 171 11.62 -15.14 -9.26
N ALA A 172 12.95 -15.08 -9.37
CA ALA A 172 13.72 -15.78 -10.40
C ALA A 172 13.53 -17.30 -10.35
N GLN A 173 13.51 -17.90 -9.14
CA GLN A 173 13.28 -19.34 -8.96
C GLN A 173 11.94 -19.82 -9.53
N HIS A 174 10.92 -18.95 -9.57
CA HIS A 174 9.60 -19.26 -10.09
C HIS A 174 9.34 -18.65 -11.49
N GLY A 175 10.38 -18.12 -12.14
CA GLY A 175 10.27 -17.46 -13.44
C GLY A 175 9.46 -16.16 -13.42
N ILE A 176 9.26 -15.56 -12.25
CA ILE A 176 8.52 -14.31 -12.06
C ILE A 176 9.44 -13.15 -12.41
N VAL A 177 9.09 -12.38 -13.44
CA VAL A 177 9.88 -11.22 -13.85
C VAL A 177 9.63 -10.06 -12.90
N THR A 178 10.69 -9.45 -12.40
CA THR A 178 10.58 -8.22 -11.60
C THR A 178 10.53 -7.01 -12.52
N VAL A 179 9.53 -6.15 -12.35
CA VAL A 179 9.46 -4.83 -13.02
C VAL A 179 9.72 -3.73 -11.99
N ALA A 180 10.82 -3.01 -12.16
CA ALA A 180 11.30 -1.98 -11.24
C ALA A 180 10.73 -0.60 -11.59
N TYR A 181 9.94 -0.04 -10.67
CA TYR A 181 9.64 1.40 -10.67
C TYR A 181 10.52 2.13 -9.64
N ASP A 182 10.56 3.47 -9.70
CA ASP A 182 11.38 4.32 -8.82
C ASP A 182 12.91 4.15 -8.94
N CYS A 183 13.42 3.63 -10.06
CA CYS A 183 14.86 3.39 -10.27
C CYS A 183 15.73 4.65 -10.04
N LEU A 184 15.16 5.84 -10.27
CA LEU A 184 15.87 7.12 -10.21
C LEU A 184 15.76 7.84 -8.84
N THR A 185 15.06 7.26 -7.85
CA THR A 185 14.84 7.87 -6.52
C THR A 185 16.13 8.33 -5.86
N SER A 186 17.24 7.62 -6.07
CA SER A 186 18.52 7.96 -5.46
C SER A 186 19.12 9.29 -5.95
N ILE A 187 18.68 9.81 -7.10
CA ILE A 187 19.14 11.12 -7.62
C ILE A 187 18.02 12.17 -7.66
N THR A 188 16.75 11.76 -7.70
CA THR A 188 15.60 12.69 -7.72
C THR A 188 15.17 13.10 -6.32
N ALA A 189 15.04 12.15 -5.39
CA ALA A 189 14.62 12.41 -4.00
C ALA A 189 15.80 12.63 -3.04
N HIS A 190 16.98 12.09 -3.37
CA HIS A 190 18.18 12.18 -2.53
C HIS A 190 19.42 12.67 -3.30
N PRO A 191 19.36 13.84 -3.97
CA PRO A 191 20.50 14.37 -4.71
C PRO A 191 21.73 14.50 -3.80
N GLY A 192 22.87 14.00 -4.27
CA GLY A 192 24.10 13.98 -3.47
C GLY A 192 24.14 12.91 -2.37
N GLY A 193 23.17 12.01 -2.32
CA GLY A 193 23.10 10.92 -1.34
C GLY A 193 24.22 9.88 -1.47
N ALA A 194 24.16 8.84 -0.64
CA ALA A 194 25.25 7.89 -0.45
C ALA A 194 25.79 7.24 -1.73
N VAL A 195 24.92 7.02 -2.74
CA VAL A 195 25.32 6.39 -4.02
C VAL A 195 25.91 7.37 -5.03
N ALA A 196 25.80 8.68 -4.81
CA ALA A 196 26.17 9.70 -5.80
C ALA A 196 27.62 9.55 -6.26
N LYS A 197 28.56 9.29 -5.34
CA LYS A 197 29.98 9.11 -5.69
C LYS A 197 30.20 7.91 -6.60
N ALA A 198 29.56 6.77 -6.30
CA ALA A 198 29.70 5.55 -7.10
C ALA A 198 29.06 5.71 -8.49
N VAL A 199 27.86 6.30 -8.53
CA VAL A 199 27.14 6.58 -9.77
C VAL A 199 27.92 7.55 -10.66
N LEU A 200 28.46 8.63 -10.10
CA LEU A 200 29.26 9.60 -10.86
C LEU A 200 30.59 9.03 -11.38
N ALA A 201 31.21 8.10 -10.63
CA ALA A 201 32.41 7.41 -11.10
C ALA A 201 32.10 6.55 -12.34
N ALA A 202 31.03 5.74 -12.28
CA ALA A 202 30.59 4.93 -13.41
C ALA A 202 30.14 5.79 -14.60
N ALA A 203 29.43 6.90 -14.34
CA ALA A 203 28.99 7.86 -15.36
C ALA A 203 30.17 8.41 -16.18
N ARG A 204 31.29 8.76 -15.51
CA ARG A 204 32.51 9.24 -16.18
C ARG A 204 33.14 8.18 -17.07
N ARG A 205 33.20 6.92 -16.61
CA ARG A 205 33.77 5.82 -17.41
C ARG A 205 32.91 5.53 -18.63
N LEU A 206 31.59 5.50 -18.46
CA LEU A 206 30.62 5.16 -19.50
C LEU A 206 30.31 6.33 -20.45
N ASN A 207 30.77 7.54 -20.13
CA ASN A 207 30.32 8.78 -20.78
C ASN A 207 28.77 8.87 -20.83
N ALA A 208 28.15 8.55 -19.70
CA ALA A 208 26.70 8.41 -19.53
C ALA A 208 26.18 9.34 -18.44
N THR A 209 24.88 9.60 -18.41
CA THR A 209 24.27 10.38 -17.32
C THR A 209 24.12 9.53 -16.05
N PRO A 210 23.98 10.14 -14.86
CA PRO A 210 23.64 9.42 -13.63
C PRO A 210 22.35 8.60 -13.74
N ALA A 211 21.35 9.09 -14.50
CA ALA A 211 20.10 8.37 -14.71
C ALA A 211 20.35 7.09 -15.53
N GLN A 212 21.10 7.20 -16.62
CA GLN A 212 21.47 6.04 -17.44
C GLN A 212 22.27 5.00 -16.65
N VAL A 213 23.17 5.42 -15.77
CA VAL A 213 23.90 4.51 -14.87
C VAL A 213 22.95 3.77 -13.93
N LEU A 214 21.96 4.44 -13.33
CA LEU A 214 20.99 3.79 -12.45
C LEU A 214 20.07 2.81 -13.20
N LEU A 215 19.67 3.15 -14.42
CA LEU A 215 18.90 2.24 -15.28
C LEU A 215 19.75 1.03 -15.72
N SER A 216 21.02 1.24 -16.06
CA SER A 216 21.96 0.15 -16.34
C SER A 216 22.22 -0.71 -15.11
N TRP A 217 22.25 -0.12 -13.92
CA TRP A 217 22.35 -0.85 -12.66
C TRP A 217 21.10 -1.71 -12.44
N ALA A 218 19.90 -1.18 -12.66
CA ALA A 218 18.67 -1.97 -12.57
C ALA A 218 18.71 -3.14 -13.56
N ARG A 219 19.06 -2.90 -14.83
CA ARG A 219 19.23 -3.97 -15.85
C ARG A 219 20.22 -5.05 -15.38
N SER A 220 21.33 -4.68 -14.74
CA SER A 220 22.31 -5.64 -14.21
C SER A 220 21.74 -6.57 -13.12
N LYS A 221 20.61 -6.20 -12.49
CA LYS A 221 19.88 -7.03 -11.51
C LYS A 221 18.87 -7.96 -12.15
N GLY A 222 18.76 -8.00 -13.48
CA GLY A 222 17.82 -8.86 -14.19
C GLY A 222 16.36 -8.43 -14.04
N VAL A 223 16.12 -7.13 -13.84
CA VAL A 223 14.76 -6.56 -13.73
C VAL A 223 14.40 -5.77 -14.99
N ALA A 224 13.13 -5.78 -15.37
CA ALA A 224 12.57 -4.84 -16.34
C ALA A 224 12.39 -3.46 -15.69
N ILE A 225 12.32 -2.40 -16.49
CA ILE A 225 12.33 -1.01 -16.03
C ILE A 225 10.99 -0.35 -16.35
N LEU A 226 10.38 0.29 -15.36
CA LEU A 226 9.22 1.17 -15.53
C LEU A 226 9.62 2.61 -15.21
N ILE A 227 9.48 3.50 -16.19
CA ILE A 227 9.84 4.92 -16.11
C ILE A 227 8.70 5.79 -16.62
N ALA A 228 8.55 6.99 -16.06
CA ALA A 228 7.48 7.93 -16.43
C ALA A 228 8.05 9.34 -16.69
N PRO A 229 9.01 9.52 -17.64
CA PRO A 229 9.50 10.84 -17.97
C PRO A 229 8.40 11.70 -18.62
N ARG A 230 8.50 13.01 -18.44
CA ARG A 230 7.61 14.00 -19.09
C ARG A 230 8.31 14.86 -20.13
N LYS A 231 9.63 14.68 -20.28
CA LYS A 231 10.47 15.41 -21.23
C LYS A 231 10.91 14.49 -22.35
N LYS A 232 10.79 14.92 -23.60
CA LYS A 232 11.19 14.15 -24.79
C LYS A 232 12.68 13.80 -24.78
N GLU A 233 13.51 14.66 -24.19
CA GLU A 233 14.94 14.41 -24.03
C GLU A 233 15.20 13.19 -23.14
N HIS A 234 14.47 13.06 -22.03
CA HIS A 234 14.60 11.92 -21.11
C HIS A 234 14.10 10.62 -21.73
N LEU A 235 13.05 10.66 -22.57
CA LEU A 235 12.57 9.47 -23.29
C LEU A 235 13.70 8.86 -24.13
N LYS A 236 14.42 9.69 -24.90
CA LYS A 236 15.57 9.27 -25.72
C LYS A 236 16.75 8.84 -24.87
N GLU A 237 17.08 9.62 -23.84
CA GLU A 237 18.17 9.34 -22.90
C GLU A 237 18.03 7.96 -22.27
N TYR A 238 16.82 7.60 -21.84
CA TYR A 238 16.57 6.36 -21.13
C TYR A 238 16.54 5.15 -22.07
N LEU A 239 16.07 5.28 -23.32
CA LEU A 239 16.18 4.21 -24.31
C LEU A 239 17.64 3.95 -24.71
N ALA A 240 18.47 4.99 -24.80
CA ALA A 240 19.88 4.87 -25.16
C ALA A 240 20.71 4.06 -24.14
N VAL A 241 20.16 3.75 -22.95
CA VAL A 241 20.78 2.82 -21.99
C VAL A 241 21.04 1.45 -22.60
N ALA A 242 20.21 1.01 -23.56
CA ALA A 242 20.39 -0.28 -24.20
C ALA A 242 21.61 -0.35 -25.14
N ASP A 243 22.17 0.81 -25.53
CA ASP A 243 23.40 0.95 -26.30
C ASP A 243 24.66 1.13 -25.42
N LEU A 244 24.50 1.35 -24.12
CA LEU A 244 25.64 1.55 -23.23
C LEU A 244 26.38 0.24 -22.95
N PRO A 245 27.73 0.28 -22.83
CA PRO A 245 28.48 -0.83 -22.26
C PRO A 245 27.94 -1.19 -20.88
N PRO A 246 27.90 -2.49 -20.50
CA PRO A 246 27.44 -2.88 -19.19
C PRO A 246 28.32 -2.26 -18.09
N LEU A 247 27.73 -2.06 -16.92
CA LEU A 247 28.49 -1.77 -15.70
C LEU A 247 29.41 -2.95 -15.38
N THR A 248 30.60 -2.63 -14.90
CA THR A 248 31.53 -3.63 -14.35
C THR A 248 30.98 -4.20 -13.04
N MET A 249 31.42 -5.40 -12.66
CA MET A 249 31.02 -6.01 -11.39
C MET A 249 31.40 -5.13 -10.20
N GLU A 250 32.55 -4.46 -10.28
CA GLU A 250 33.05 -3.54 -9.27
C GLU A 250 32.17 -2.30 -9.13
N GLU A 251 31.68 -1.73 -10.24
CA GLU A 251 30.76 -0.59 -10.21
C GLU A 251 29.40 -0.97 -9.65
N VAL A 252 28.85 -2.13 -10.04
CA VAL A 252 27.60 -2.65 -9.47
C VAL A 252 27.75 -2.85 -7.97
N ALA A 253 28.83 -3.50 -7.53
CA ALA A 253 29.10 -3.72 -6.11
C ALA A 253 29.32 -2.41 -5.33
N ALA A 254 29.95 -1.41 -5.95
CA ALA A 254 30.14 -0.10 -5.34
C ALA A 254 28.80 0.64 -5.15
N ILE A 255 27.90 0.57 -6.13
CA ILE A 255 26.55 1.14 -6.03
C ILE A 255 25.73 0.40 -4.96
N ASP A 256 25.75 -0.93 -4.95
CA ASP A 256 25.06 -1.76 -3.95
C ASP A 256 25.50 -1.39 -2.52
N LYS A 257 26.82 -1.43 -2.27
CA LYS A 257 27.41 -1.12 -0.96
C LYS A 257 27.15 0.32 -0.51
N ALA A 258 27.12 1.26 -1.45
CA ALA A 258 26.77 2.64 -1.15
C ALA A 258 25.28 2.78 -0.80
N GLY A 259 24.42 1.99 -1.45
CA GLY A 259 22.99 1.95 -1.21
C GLY A 259 22.61 1.50 0.20
N GLU A 260 23.32 0.50 0.73
CA GLU A 260 23.14 -0.03 2.08
C GLU A 260 23.26 1.03 3.18
N LYS A 261 24.08 2.08 2.98
CA LYS A 261 24.27 3.13 3.98
C LYS A 261 23.01 3.97 4.23
N ASN A 262 22.10 4.04 3.26
CA ASN A 262 20.80 4.70 3.40
C ASN A 262 19.71 3.77 3.93
N VAL A 263 19.98 2.46 4.04
CA VAL A 263 19.09 1.51 4.72
C VAL A 263 19.11 1.77 6.22
N LEU A 264 20.20 2.29 6.80
CA LEU A 264 20.29 2.63 8.23
C LEU A 264 19.31 3.74 8.67
N PRO A 265 19.13 4.86 7.93
CA PRO A 265 18.04 5.82 8.18
C PRO A 265 16.63 5.26 7.95
N LEU A 266 16.44 4.41 6.93
CA LEU A 266 15.15 3.74 6.64
C LEU A 266 14.80 2.69 7.72
N MET A 267 15.82 2.03 8.28
CA MET A 267 15.71 1.11 9.41
C MET A 267 15.56 1.86 10.73
N ALA A 268 16.07 3.08 10.89
CA ALA A 268 15.82 3.90 12.08
C ALA A 268 14.34 4.37 12.18
N MET A 269 13.57 4.26 11.09
CA MET A 269 12.11 4.42 11.10
C MET A 269 11.35 3.09 11.23
N SER A 270 12.04 1.94 11.25
CA SER A 270 11.44 0.60 11.43
C SER A 270 11.99 -0.20 12.62
N ASN A 271 13.05 0.28 13.28
CA ASN A 271 13.75 -0.42 14.37
C ASN A 271 13.37 0.14 15.74
N SER A 272 12.07 0.27 16.01
CA SER A 272 11.55 0.13 17.38
C SER A 272 11.33 -1.35 17.75
N PHE A 273 11.65 -2.27 16.84
CA PHE A 273 11.58 -3.71 17.06
C PHE A 273 12.84 -4.35 16.48
N LEU A 274 13.39 -5.34 17.18
CA LEU A 274 14.66 -6.04 16.90
C LEU A 274 15.88 -5.42 17.59
N ASN A 275 15.92 -5.63 18.89
CA ASN A 275 17.18 -6.07 19.50
C ASN A 275 17.03 -7.51 19.99
N ASP A 276 18.15 -8.23 19.86
CA ASP A 276 18.54 -9.51 20.43
C ASP A 276 18.08 -10.83 19.80
N GLY A 277 19.08 -11.63 19.39
CA GLY A 277 19.06 -13.08 19.59
C GLY A 277 18.98 -13.94 18.33
N MET A 278 20.13 -14.41 17.86
CA MET A 278 20.24 -15.54 16.95
C MET A 278 19.73 -16.83 17.65
N PHE A 279 18.48 -17.27 17.39
CA PHE A 279 17.99 -18.58 17.82
C PHE A 279 16.94 -19.15 16.85
N SER A 280 17.11 -20.45 16.55
CA SER A 280 16.18 -21.44 16.00
C SER A 280 14.82 -20.95 15.48
N LEU A 281 14.59 -21.11 14.17
CA LEU A 281 13.30 -20.99 13.50
C LEU A 281 12.31 -22.05 14.01
N THR A 282 11.62 -21.71 15.09
CA THR A 282 10.30 -22.25 15.43
C THR A 282 9.33 -21.11 15.20
N ILE A 283 8.39 -21.28 14.25
CA ILE A 283 7.28 -20.33 14.07
C ILE A 283 6.54 -20.30 15.41
N ALA A 284 6.72 -19.22 16.18
CA ALA A 284 6.00 -19.06 17.43
C ALA A 284 4.50 -19.03 17.08
N GLY A 285 3.74 -19.93 17.69
CA GLY A 285 2.28 -19.93 17.60
C GLY A 285 1.72 -18.58 18.08
N PRO A 286 0.41 -18.34 17.85
CA PRO A 286 -0.21 -17.09 18.25
C PRO A 286 -0.07 -16.85 19.75
N SER A 287 0.24 -15.61 20.13
CA SER A 287 0.44 -15.23 21.53
C SER A 287 -0.88 -14.82 22.18
N ARG A 288 -1.09 -15.17 23.45
CA ARG A 288 -2.27 -14.71 24.20
C ARG A 288 -2.13 -13.23 24.56
N ASP A 289 -3.21 -12.48 24.40
CA ASP A 289 -3.26 -11.08 24.83
C ASP A 289 -3.11 -10.98 26.36
N PRO A 290 -2.23 -10.11 26.88
CA PRO A 290 -1.97 -10.04 28.32
C PRO A 290 -3.13 -9.47 29.14
N LEU A 291 -4.04 -8.70 28.51
CA LEU A 291 -5.15 -8.04 29.20
C LEU A 291 -6.48 -8.73 28.92
N TYR A 292 -6.68 -9.20 27.69
CA TYR A 292 -7.96 -9.68 27.19
C TYR A 292 -7.96 -11.16 26.81
N TYR A 293 -7.08 -11.94 27.44
CA TYR A 293 -7.21 -13.38 27.53
C TYR A 293 -7.79 -13.76 28.90
N ILE A 294 -9.12 -13.63 29.00
CA ILE A 294 -9.86 -13.76 30.26
C ILE A 294 -10.12 -15.24 30.57
N ASN A 295 -9.74 -15.68 31.77
CA ASN A 295 -9.78 -17.09 32.17
C ASN A 295 -11.19 -17.72 32.03
N ASP A 296 -12.23 -17.00 32.43
CA ASP A 296 -13.63 -17.40 32.38
C ASP A 296 -14.34 -17.03 31.06
N GLY A 297 -13.62 -16.47 30.08
CA GLY A 297 -14.16 -16.22 28.75
C GLY A 297 -14.62 -17.51 28.06
N ASN A 298 -15.69 -17.43 27.27
CA ASN A 298 -16.27 -18.56 26.54
C ASN A 298 -16.12 -18.42 25.02
N SER A 299 -15.22 -17.55 24.57
CA SER A 299 -14.82 -17.46 23.17
C SER A 299 -13.38 -17.03 23.00
N VAL A 300 -12.66 -17.84 22.23
CA VAL A 300 -11.31 -17.57 21.78
C VAL A 300 -11.38 -16.99 20.36
N LEU A 301 -10.85 -15.79 20.18
CA LEU A 301 -10.73 -15.11 18.89
C LEU A 301 -9.27 -14.92 18.55
N LEU A 302 -8.91 -15.18 17.29
CA LEU A 302 -7.59 -14.91 16.75
C LEU A 302 -7.66 -13.66 15.87
N VAL A 303 -6.91 -12.62 16.25
CA VAL A 303 -6.75 -11.38 15.49
C VAL A 303 -5.26 -11.18 15.22
N GLU A 304 -4.89 -11.11 13.93
CA GLU A 304 -3.49 -11.21 13.49
C GLU A 304 -2.77 -12.44 14.07
N ASN A 305 -1.81 -12.24 14.98
CA ASN A 305 -1.09 -13.29 15.70
C ASN A 305 -1.40 -13.28 17.22
N THR A 306 -2.50 -12.64 17.62
CA THR A 306 -2.89 -12.49 19.03
C THR A 306 -4.21 -13.23 19.31
N LEU A 307 -4.19 -14.13 20.30
CA LEU A 307 -5.38 -14.79 20.83
C LEU A 307 -6.01 -13.94 21.92
N PHE A 308 -7.31 -13.72 21.80
CA PHE A 308 -8.16 -13.07 22.80
C PHE A 308 -9.15 -14.09 23.33
N LYS A 309 -9.39 -14.09 24.63
CA LYS A 309 -10.40 -14.95 25.26
C LYS A 309 -11.38 -14.09 26.01
N VAL A 310 -12.61 -13.99 25.52
CA VAL A 310 -13.62 -13.03 26.02
C VAL A 310 -14.99 -13.68 26.15
N HIS A 311 -15.93 -12.93 26.73
CA HIS A 311 -17.30 -13.39 26.90
C HIS A 311 -18.12 -13.09 25.63
N ARG A 312 -18.74 -14.10 25.00
CA ARG A 312 -19.61 -13.95 23.82
C ARG A 312 -20.66 -12.86 24.03
N SER A 313 -21.30 -12.85 25.20
CA SER A 313 -22.34 -11.89 25.57
C SER A 313 -21.89 -10.42 25.53
N VAL A 314 -20.59 -10.18 25.68
CA VAL A 314 -20.00 -8.84 25.62
C VAL A 314 -19.86 -8.38 24.17
N LEU A 315 -19.50 -9.28 23.26
CA LEU A 315 -19.39 -8.99 21.84
C LEU A 315 -20.75 -8.86 21.16
N THR A 316 -21.81 -9.51 21.64
CA THR A 316 -23.17 -9.39 21.08
C THR A 316 -23.95 -8.16 21.56
N LYS A 317 -23.33 -7.30 22.39
CA LYS A 317 -23.95 -6.02 22.77
C LYS A 317 -24.25 -5.18 21.53
N ASP A 318 -25.27 -4.34 21.62
CA ASP A 318 -25.64 -3.37 20.57
C ASP A 318 -26.07 -4.01 19.23
N LYS A 319 -26.51 -5.27 19.24
CA LYS A 319 -26.84 -6.06 18.04
C LYS A 319 -25.73 -6.03 16.99
N SER A 320 -24.50 -6.15 17.47
CA SER A 320 -23.32 -6.14 16.62
C SER A 320 -23.36 -7.31 15.63
N ALA A 321 -22.51 -7.24 14.61
CA ALA A 321 -22.33 -8.35 13.65
C ALA A 321 -21.88 -9.66 14.32
N PHE A 322 -21.35 -9.62 15.55
CA PHE A 322 -21.02 -10.82 16.31
C PHE A 322 -22.25 -11.62 16.74
N GLU A 323 -23.41 -10.98 16.92
CA GLU A 323 -24.66 -11.67 17.24
C GLU A 323 -25.04 -12.64 16.11
N THR A 324 -25.03 -12.17 14.86
CA THR A 324 -25.28 -13.01 13.68
C THR A 324 -24.18 -14.06 13.49
N MET A 325 -22.91 -13.68 13.72
CA MET A 325 -21.78 -14.61 13.62
C MET A 325 -21.95 -15.81 14.55
N PHE A 326 -22.29 -15.58 15.82
CA PHE A 326 -22.46 -16.67 16.78
C PHE A 326 -23.74 -17.49 16.56
N GLN A 327 -24.81 -16.87 16.04
CA GLN A 327 -26.03 -17.60 15.67
C GLN A 327 -25.77 -18.61 14.54
N LEU A 328 -25.07 -18.21 13.48
CA LEU A 328 -24.74 -19.08 12.34
C LEU A 328 -23.91 -20.30 12.76
N SER A 329 -22.97 -20.13 13.70
CA SER A 329 -22.18 -21.23 14.27
C SER A 329 -23.07 -22.22 15.03
N SER A 330 -24.05 -21.74 15.79
CA SER A 330 -24.96 -22.62 16.54
C SER A 330 -25.91 -23.44 15.66
N GLU A 331 -26.35 -22.89 14.53
CA GLU A 331 -27.22 -23.60 13.58
C GLU A 331 -26.44 -24.70 12.83
N THR A 332 -25.21 -24.42 12.43
CA THR A 332 -24.34 -25.41 11.76
C THR A 332 -23.98 -26.58 12.67
N ASP A 333 -23.77 -26.36 13.97
CA ASP A 333 -23.50 -27.42 14.94
C ASP A 333 -24.73 -28.31 15.20
N SER A 334 -25.93 -27.73 15.21
CA SER A 334 -27.18 -28.50 15.39
C SER A 334 -27.48 -29.48 14.23
N SER A 335 -26.95 -29.19 13.04
CA SER A 335 -27.10 -30.01 11.81
C SER A 335 -26.07 -31.14 11.66
N ARG A 336 -25.04 -31.17 12.52
CA ARG A 336 -23.89 -32.09 12.43
C ARG A 336 -23.95 -33.29 13.39
N SER A 337 -25.06 -33.46 14.11
CA SER A 337 -25.22 -34.45 15.20
C SER A 337 -25.17 -35.93 14.79
N ASP A 338 -24.91 -36.26 13.51
CA ASP A 338 -24.93 -37.64 12.99
C ASP A 338 -23.59 -38.15 12.42
N SER A 339 -22.45 -37.50 12.71
CA SER A 339 -21.14 -38.00 12.25
C SER A 339 -20.07 -38.05 13.36
N SER A 340 -19.41 -39.20 13.47
CA SER A 340 -18.53 -39.61 14.58
C SER A 340 -17.14 -38.97 14.61
N MET A 341 -16.99 -37.71 14.20
CA MET A 341 -15.76 -36.95 14.39
C MET A 341 -16.08 -35.61 15.07
N THR A 342 -15.94 -35.57 16.39
CA THR A 342 -16.13 -34.37 17.21
C THR A 342 -14.95 -33.41 17.00
N VAL A 343 -15.00 -32.61 15.93
CA VAL A 343 -14.18 -31.40 15.84
C VAL A 343 -14.76 -30.40 16.82
N ALA A 344 -13.96 -29.91 17.77
CA ALA A 344 -14.40 -28.93 18.76
C ALA A 344 -15.00 -27.68 18.06
N PRO A 345 -16.13 -27.13 18.53
CA PRO A 345 -16.73 -25.93 17.96
C PRO A 345 -15.72 -24.77 17.84
N GLU A 346 -15.84 -24.00 16.75
CA GLU A 346 -14.97 -22.85 16.52
C GLU A 346 -15.11 -21.82 17.66
N GLY A 347 -13.97 -21.40 18.21
CA GLY A 347 -13.89 -20.44 19.30
C GLY A 347 -13.89 -21.04 20.70
N GLU A 348 -13.87 -22.36 20.89
CA GLU A 348 -13.81 -22.96 22.23
C GLU A 348 -12.38 -23.15 22.76
N SER A 349 -11.36 -23.12 21.90
CA SER A 349 -9.97 -23.36 22.28
C SER A 349 -8.98 -22.53 21.46
N ASP A 350 -7.74 -22.45 21.95
CA ASP A 350 -6.62 -21.81 21.24
C ASP A 350 -6.25 -22.53 19.93
N ASP A 351 -6.53 -23.83 19.87
CA ASP A 351 -6.24 -24.67 18.70
C ASP A 351 -7.29 -24.49 17.59
N ASN A 352 -8.51 -24.07 17.95
CA ASN A 352 -9.59 -23.77 17.00
C ASN A 352 -10.31 -22.44 17.34
N PRO A 353 -9.63 -21.28 17.23
CA PRO A 353 -10.21 -19.98 17.57
C PRO A 353 -11.06 -19.41 16.42
N ILE A 354 -12.01 -18.52 16.73
CA ILE A 354 -12.72 -17.73 15.71
C ILE A 354 -11.76 -16.72 15.10
N ARG A 355 -11.52 -16.79 13.79
CA ARG A 355 -10.53 -15.94 13.13
C ARG A 355 -11.15 -14.65 12.60
N LEU A 356 -10.73 -13.50 13.12
CA LEU A 356 -11.13 -12.20 12.60
C LEU A 356 -10.12 -11.72 11.56
N GLN A 357 -10.54 -11.72 10.30
CA GLN A 357 -9.68 -11.32 9.18
C GLN A 357 -9.77 -9.81 8.91
N GLY A 358 -8.60 -9.19 8.74
CA GLY A 358 -8.47 -7.79 8.34
C GLY A 358 -8.61 -6.78 9.49
N ASP A 359 -8.66 -7.22 10.74
CA ASP A 359 -8.54 -6.36 11.93
C ASP A 359 -7.15 -6.49 12.53
N THR A 360 -6.69 -5.42 13.16
CA THR A 360 -5.46 -5.42 13.94
C THR A 360 -5.72 -5.78 15.41
N ALA A 361 -4.71 -6.30 16.11
CA ALA A 361 -4.84 -6.58 17.54
C ALA A 361 -5.18 -5.31 18.34
N ASP A 362 -4.68 -4.14 17.95
CA ASP A 362 -4.95 -2.87 18.64
C ASP A 362 -6.36 -2.34 18.41
N GLU A 363 -6.93 -2.55 17.22
CA GLU A 363 -8.35 -2.30 16.95
C GLU A 363 -9.23 -3.18 17.85
N PHE A 364 -8.91 -4.47 17.95
CA PHE A 364 -9.68 -5.36 18.81
C PHE A 364 -9.52 -5.03 20.29
N ARG A 365 -8.32 -4.68 20.77
CA ARG A 365 -8.10 -4.16 22.14
C ARG A 365 -8.91 -2.90 22.40
N ALA A 366 -8.99 -1.98 21.46
CA ALA A 366 -9.78 -0.76 21.62
C ALA A 366 -11.28 -1.08 21.79
N LEU A 367 -11.82 -2.03 21.01
CA LEU A 367 -13.18 -2.52 21.17
C LEU A 367 -13.40 -3.14 22.57
N LEU A 368 -12.51 -4.03 22.99
CA LEU A 368 -12.62 -4.69 24.29
C LEU A 368 -12.49 -3.71 25.45
N TRP A 369 -11.61 -2.72 25.34
CA TRP A 369 -11.54 -1.61 26.28
C TRP A 369 -12.90 -0.91 26.41
N ALA A 370 -13.53 -0.52 25.31
CA ALA A 370 -14.85 0.14 25.37
C ALA A 370 -15.96 -0.76 25.96
N LEU A 371 -15.84 -2.08 25.80
CA LEU A 371 -16.85 -3.04 26.24
C LEU A 371 -16.69 -3.51 27.70
N TYR A 372 -15.45 -3.50 28.22
CA TYR A 372 -15.10 -3.97 29.56
C TYR A 372 -14.76 -2.84 30.55
N ALA A 373 -14.36 -1.66 30.07
CA ALA A 373 -13.96 -0.56 30.93
C ALA A 373 -15.12 -0.06 31.81
N LEU A 374 -14.76 0.39 33.01
CA LEU A 374 -15.68 1.03 33.94
C LEU A 374 -15.99 2.47 33.49
N PRO A 375 -17.16 3.03 33.85
CA PRO A 375 -17.58 4.36 33.39
C PRO A 375 -16.54 5.48 33.61
N HIS A 376 -15.81 5.44 34.73
CA HIS A 376 -14.79 6.44 35.05
C HIS A 376 -13.53 6.31 34.18
N GLU A 377 -13.19 5.11 33.70
CA GLU A 377 -12.08 4.87 32.77
C GLU A 377 -12.42 5.44 31.39
N LEU A 378 -13.69 5.36 30.99
CA LEU A 378 -14.20 5.95 29.76
C LEU A 378 -14.26 7.48 29.81
N MET A 379 -14.37 8.09 31.00
CA MET A 379 -14.37 9.55 31.14
C MET A 379 -13.02 10.19 30.72
N ILE A 380 -11.92 9.43 30.74
CA ILE A 380 -10.61 9.89 30.26
C ILE A 380 -10.67 10.20 28.75
N ALA A 381 -11.53 9.50 27.99
CA ALA A 381 -11.68 9.70 26.55
C ALA A 381 -12.15 11.11 26.15
N THR A 382 -12.78 11.84 27.07
CA THR A 382 -13.22 13.22 26.85
C THR A 382 -12.33 14.24 27.54
N SER A 383 -11.25 13.83 28.21
CA SER A 383 -10.29 14.71 28.88
C SER A 383 -9.15 15.15 27.94
N PRO A 384 -8.25 16.06 28.36
CA PRO A 384 -7.01 16.38 27.62
C PRO A 384 -6.04 15.20 27.46
N ASP A 385 -6.18 14.17 28.30
CA ASP A 385 -5.32 12.99 28.33
C ASP A 385 -5.87 11.83 27.48
N ALA A 386 -6.89 12.10 26.65
CA ALA A 386 -7.52 11.09 25.81
C ALA A 386 -6.53 10.45 24.83
N ASN A 387 -6.52 9.12 24.78
CA ASN A 387 -5.78 8.37 23.76
C ASN A 387 -6.56 8.40 22.43
N CYS A 388 -6.24 9.38 21.59
CA CYS A 388 -6.94 9.59 20.32
C CYS A 388 -6.71 8.45 19.32
N MET A 389 -5.56 7.77 19.34
CA MET A 389 -5.31 6.60 18.49
C MET A 389 -6.22 5.44 18.88
N GLN A 390 -6.37 5.17 20.18
CA GLN A 390 -7.31 4.17 20.68
C GLN A 390 -8.75 4.48 20.25
N LEU A 391 -9.15 5.76 20.28
CA LEU A 391 -10.48 6.17 19.81
C LEU A 391 -10.66 6.00 18.29
N VAL A 392 -9.63 6.26 17.48
CA VAL A 392 -9.67 6.02 16.02
C VAL A 392 -9.79 4.52 15.73
N HIS A 393 -8.98 3.70 16.41
CA HIS A 393 -9.05 2.24 16.34
C HIS A 393 -10.46 1.74 16.71
N LEU A 394 -11.01 2.28 17.80
CA LEU A 394 -12.37 1.96 18.25
C LEU A 394 -13.42 2.32 17.20
N VAL A 395 -13.37 3.50 16.58
CA VAL A 395 -14.34 3.87 15.53
C VAL A 395 -14.24 2.94 14.32
N ARG A 396 -13.03 2.59 13.87
CA ARG A 396 -12.84 1.71 12.71
C ARG A 396 -13.48 0.33 12.93
N ILE A 397 -13.19 -0.30 14.07
CA ILE A 397 -13.69 -1.63 14.37
C ILE A 397 -15.19 -1.62 14.72
N THR A 398 -15.67 -0.59 15.42
CA THR A 398 -17.11 -0.46 15.73
C THR A 398 -17.95 -0.16 14.49
N HIS A 399 -17.41 0.56 13.51
CA HIS A 399 -18.03 0.72 12.20
C HIS A 399 -18.11 -0.62 11.45
N LYS A 400 -17.02 -1.39 11.41
CA LYS A 400 -16.98 -2.71 10.76
C LYS A 400 -17.98 -3.70 11.37
N TYR A 401 -18.01 -3.80 12.69
CA TYR A 401 -18.85 -4.75 13.43
C TYR A 401 -20.19 -4.16 13.90
N GLN A 402 -20.55 -2.95 13.45
CA GLN A 402 -21.84 -2.31 13.69
C GLN A 402 -22.20 -2.04 15.17
N PHE A 403 -21.21 -1.73 16.02
CA PHE A 403 -21.45 -1.21 17.37
C PHE A 403 -21.78 0.28 17.33
N ARG A 404 -22.98 0.63 16.86
CA ARG A 404 -23.41 2.01 16.57
C ARG A 404 -23.35 2.95 17.77
N SER A 405 -23.75 2.48 18.95
CA SER A 405 -23.77 3.27 20.18
C SER A 405 -22.35 3.65 20.61
N ILE A 406 -21.44 2.68 20.58
CA ILE A 406 -20.02 2.87 20.94
C ILE A 406 -19.32 3.74 19.89
N MET A 407 -19.58 3.49 18.61
CA MET A 407 -19.06 4.30 17.51
C MET A 407 -19.48 5.77 17.66
N THR A 408 -20.77 6.02 17.92
CA THR A 408 -21.31 7.38 18.09
C THR A 408 -20.67 8.10 19.27
N TRP A 409 -20.49 7.39 20.40
CA TRP A 409 -19.80 7.91 21.57
C TRP A 409 -18.33 8.24 21.28
N ALA A 410 -17.59 7.31 20.65
CA ALA A 410 -16.17 7.50 20.32
C ALA A 410 -15.95 8.69 19.36
N LEU A 411 -16.84 8.84 18.36
CA LEU A 411 -16.86 10.00 17.46
C LEU A 411 -17.12 11.30 18.22
N GLY A 412 -18.03 11.28 19.20
CA GLY A 412 -18.27 12.42 20.10
C GLY A 412 -17.05 12.78 20.94
N ALA A 413 -16.35 11.78 21.48
CA ALA A 413 -15.12 11.98 22.26
C ALA A 413 -14.00 12.61 21.39
N LEU A 414 -13.82 12.12 20.16
CA LEU A 414 -12.88 12.71 19.19
C LEU A 414 -13.25 14.17 18.87
N HIS A 415 -14.54 14.47 18.67
CA HIS A 415 -14.99 15.84 18.43
C HIS A 415 -14.69 16.76 19.61
N VAL A 416 -14.97 16.33 20.84
CA VAL A 416 -14.66 17.09 22.07
C VAL A 416 -13.15 17.35 22.19
N TYR A 417 -12.32 16.36 21.87
CA TYR A 417 -10.87 16.51 21.93
C TYR A 417 -10.36 17.51 20.87
N TYR A 418 -10.68 17.26 19.59
CA TYR A 418 -10.17 18.06 18.48
C TYR A 418 -10.81 19.44 18.34
N GLY A 419 -11.96 19.66 18.99
CA GLY A 419 -12.57 20.98 19.11
C GLY A 419 -11.79 21.95 19.99
N ARG A 420 -10.78 21.48 20.75
CA ARG A 420 -9.96 22.34 21.60
C ARG A 420 -8.92 23.13 20.80
N PRO A 421 -8.66 24.39 21.16
CA PRO A 421 -7.57 25.16 20.56
C PRO A 421 -6.24 24.42 20.69
N GLY A 422 -5.55 24.23 19.57
CA GLY A 422 -4.23 23.58 19.56
C GLY A 422 -4.24 22.05 19.67
N ALA A 423 -5.39 21.36 19.65
CA ALA A 423 -5.44 19.89 19.73
C ALA A 423 -4.68 19.17 18.59
N PHE A 424 -4.55 19.83 17.43
CA PHE A 424 -3.72 19.37 16.31
C PHE A 424 -2.26 19.89 16.36
N ASP A 425 -1.92 20.69 17.36
CA ASP A 425 -0.61 21.35 17.56
C ASP A 425 0.11 20.80 18.80
N THR A 426 -0.62 20.17 19.72
CA THR A 426 -0.09 19.58 20.94
C THR A 426 0.70 18.30 20.66
N LEU A 427 2.01 18.36 20.85
CA LEU A 427 2.73 17.24 21.48
C LEU A 427 2.43 17.31 22.98
N PRO A 428 1.72 16.36 23.60
CA PRO A 428 1.40 16.44 25.02
C PRO A 428 2.57 15.98 25.92
N PRO A 429 2.53 16.35 27.21
CA PRO A 429 3.63 16.19 28.15
C PRO A 429 3.83 14.73 28.58
N SER A 430 5.10 14.42 28.86
CA SER A 430 5.69 13.12 29.22
C SER A 430 5.21 12.51 30.56
N THR A 431 3.93 12.60 30.95
CA THR A 431 3.48 12.20 32.30
C THR A 431 2.12 11.52 32.42
N ALA A 432 1.47 11.07 31.34
CA ALA A 432 0.33 10.16 31.50
C ALA A 432 0.84 8.76 31.94
N PRO A 433 0.22 8.10 32.94
CA PRO A 433 0.66 6.78 33.38
C PRO A 433 0.43 5.78 32.25
N THR A 434 1.51 5.42 31.57
CA THR A 434 1.53 4.43 30.50
C THR A 434 1.26 3.05 31.10
N LEU A 435 0.25 2.36 30.56
CA LEU A 435 0.18 0.90 30.60
C LEU A 435 1.55 0.33 30.13
N PRO A 436 2.01 -0.79 30.71
CA PRO A 436 3.27 -1.37 30.29
C PRO A 436 3.15 -1.76 28.83
N HIS A 437 4.11 -1.32 28.01
CA HIS A 437 4.14 -1.34 26.53
C HIS A 437 3.51 -0.11 25.87
N SER A 438 4.21 1.03 25.93
CA SER A 438 4.02 2.06 24.89
C SER A 438 5.36 2.58 24.39
N THR A 439 5.65 2.24 23.13
CA THR A 439 6.41 3.05 22.19
C THR A 439 5.82 4.47 22.12
N VAL A 440 6.61 5.43 21.63
CA VAL A 440 6.27 6.86 21.46
C VAL A 440 4.76 7.07 21.21
N PRO A 441 4.06 7.95 21.95
CA PRO A 441 2.64 8.15 21.75
C PRO A 441 2.37 8.59 20.32
N GLU A 442 1.78 7.68 19.53
CA GLU A 442 1.30 7.97 18.18
C GLU A 442 -0.01 8.75 18.31
N TYR A 443 -0.14 9.82 17.51
CA TYR A 443 -1.36 10.63 17.43
C TYR A 443 -1.98 10.43 16.04
N PRO A 444 -3.33 10.41 15.93
CA PRO A 444 -3.96 10.33 14.63
C PRO A 444 -3.55 11.49 13.75
N THR A 445 -3.17 11.18 12.51
CA THR A 445 -2.92 12.19 11.50
C THR A 445 -4.21 12.92 11.15
N LEU A 446 -4.10 14.18 10.72
CA LEU A 446 -5.24 14.94 10.23
C LEU A 446 -5.97 14.21 9.07
N VAL A 447 -5.22 13.46 8.25
CA VAL A 447 -5.75 12.58 7.20
C VAL A 447 -6.70 11.53 7.80
N GLN A 448 -6.25 10.78 8.80
CA GLN A 448 -7.07 9.74 9.45
C GLN A 448 -8.34 10.33 10.10
N ILE A 449 -8.24 11.49 10.75
CA ILE A 449 -9.42 12.17 11.32
C ILE A 449 -10.40 12.63 10.24
N THR A 450 -9.88 13.12 9.10
CA THR A 450 -10.72 13.55 7.97
C THR A 450 -11.42 12.37 7.31
N GLU A 451 -10.69 11.28 7.08
CA GLU A 451 -11.21 10.02 6.54
C GLU A 451 -12.36 9.48 7.40
N LEU A 452 -12.11 9.38 8.69
CA LEU A 452 -13.06 8.85 9.66
C LEU A 452 -14.31 9.74 9.75
N ALA A 453 -14.14 11.06 9.81
CA ALA A 453 -15.27 11.98 9.85
C ALA A 453 -16.11 11.93 8.56
N ALA A 454 -15.47 11.79 7.40
CA ALA A 454 -16.16 11.69 6.12
C ALA A 454 -16.88 10.36 5.94
N LEU A 455 -16.24 9.23 6.26
CA LEU A 455 -16.81 7.88 6.14
C LEU A 455 -17.96 7.64 7.12
N CYS A 456 -17.87 8.19 8.32
CA CYS A 456 -18.92 8.07 9.33
C CYS A 456 -19.99 9.18 9.26
N GLU A 457 -19.97 10.01 8.21
CA GLU A 457 -20.92 11.10 7.98
C GLU A 457 -21.07 12.04 9.20
N ARG A 458 -19.95 12.42 9.82
CA ARG A 458 -19.89 13.32 10.99
C ARG A 458 -19.51 14.75 10.60
N PRO A 459 -20.49 15.64 10.34
CA PRO A 459 -20.22 16.98 9.83
C PRO A 459 -19.46 17.86 10.83
N ASP A 460 -19.71 17.66 12.13
CA ASP A 460 -19.10 18.39 13.23
C ASP A 460 -17.59 18.10 13.37
N LEU A 461 -17.19 16.83 13.30
CA LEU A 461 -15.78 16.45 13.30
C LEU A 461 -15.09 16.81 11.98
N LEU A 462 -15.82 16.67 10.86
CA LEU A 462 -15.32 17.01 9.54
C LEU A 462 -15.03 18.51 9.43
N GLU A 463 -15.92 19.38 9.93
CA GLU A 463 -15.70 20.83 9.93
C GLU A 463 -14.46 21.24 10.74
N THR A 464 -14.24 20.60 11.89
CA THR A 464 -13.03 20.77 12.70
C THR A 464 -11.76 20.39 11.92
N ALA A 465 -11.78 19.24 11.24
CA ALA A 465 -10.66 18.80 10.40
C ALA A 465 -10.42 19.74 9.20
N LEU A 466 -11.49 20.17 8.52
CA LEU A 466 -11.44 21.09 7.39
C LEU A 466 -10.89 22.46 7.81
N THR A 467 -11.22 22.93 9.01
CA THR A 467 -10.66 24.18 9.55
C THR A 467 -9.15 24.07 9.73
N ARG A 468 -8.66 22.92 10.22
CA ARG A 468 -7.21 22.66 10.31
C ARG A 468 -6.55 22.58 8.93
N TRP A 469 -7.18 21.91 7.97
CA TRP A 469 -6.69 21.88 6.58
C TRP A 469 -6.58 23.27 5.97
N LYS A 470 -7.60 24.13 6.11
CA LYS A 470 -7.56 25.52 5.62
C LYS A 470 -6.39 26.30 6.21
N ARG A 471 -6.09 26.11 7.51
CA ARG A 471 -4.91 26.72 8.16
C ARG A 471 -3.60 26.22 7.53
N LEU A 472 -3.42 24.91 7.38
CA LEU A 472 -2.21 24.33 6.76
C LEU A 472 -2.02 24.79 5.32
N ILE A 473 -3.10 24.85 4.54
CA ILE A 473 -3.09 25.35 3.17
C ILE A 473 -2.68 26.82 3.12
N GLY A 474 -3.22 27.66 4.02
CA GLY A 474 -2.84 29.07 4.14
C GLY A 474 -1.36 29.27 4.50
N GLU A 475 -0.77 28.32 5.24
CA GLU A 475 0.66 28.27 5.55
C GLU A 475 1.52 27.65 4.43
N GLY A 476 0.90 27.15 3.35
CA GLY A 476 1.59 26.47 2.24
C GLY A 476 2.16 25.09 2.59
N LYS A 477 1.64 24.46 3.65
CA LYS A 477 2.00 23.12 4.14
C LYS A 477 0.99 22.09 3.66
N ASP A 478 1.46 20.85 3.51
CA ASP A 478 0.63 19.66 3.23
C ASP A 478 -0.35 19.80 2.05
N LEU A 479 -0.03 20.66 1.08
CA LEU A 479 -0.90 20.97 -0.07
C LEU A 479 -1.26 19.71 -0.87
N ALA A 480 -0.28 18.82 -1.09
CA ALA A 480 -0.49 17.55 -1.80
C ALA A 480 -1.43 16.60 -1.02
N LEU A 481 -1.26 16.54 0.32
CA LEU A 481 -2.16 15.75 1.16
C LEU A 481 -3.57 16.36 1.20
N ALA A 482 -3.69 17.68 1.24
CA ALA A 482 -4.96 18.41 1.19
C ALA A 482 -5.72 18.21 -0.12
N ILE A 483 -5.01 18.16 -1.25
CA ILE A 483 -5.59 17.79 -2.56
C ILE A 483 -6.03 16.33 -2.54
N THR A 484 -5.13 15.42 -2.14
CA THR A 484 -5.42 13.98 -2.11
C THR A 484 -6.67 13.65 -1.27
N ILE A 485 -6.78 14.22 -0.06
CA ILE A 485 -7.94 14.00 0.81
C ILE A 485 -9.19 14.71 0.29
N GLY A 486 -9.01 15.90 -0.31
CA GLY A 486 -10.08 16.68 -0.92
C GLY A 486 -10.72 15.97 -2.12
N GLU A 487 -9.94 15.28 -2.93
CA GLU A 487 -10.45 14.48 -4.05
C GLU A 487 -11.10 13.20 -3.57
N ARG A 488 -10.43 12.46 -2.68
CA ARG A 488 -10.91 11.17 -2.14
C ARG A 488 -12.31 11.26 -1.55
N PHE A 489 -12.62 12.36 -0.85
CA PHE A 489 -13.92 12.58 -0.19
C PHE A 489 -14.73 13.73 -0.80
N ASN A 490 -14.34 14.23 -1.99
CA ASN A 490 -15.02 15.33 -2.68
C ASN A 490 -15.21 16.61 -1.81
N LEU A 491 -14.20 16.95 -1.01
CA LEU A 491 -14.20 18.10 -0.10
C LEU A 491 -13.78 19.38 -0.84
N ARG A 492 -14.69 19.91 -1.67
CA ARG A 492 -14.46 21.06 -2.56
C ARG A 492 -13.88 22.30 -1.85
N SER A 493 -14.25 22.50 -0.58
CA SER A 493 -13.87 23.67 0.22
C SER A 493 -12.37 23.77 0.48
N ILE A 494 -11.67 22.64 0.66
CA ILE A 494 -10.21 22.61 0.83
C ILE A 494 -9.50 22.34 -0.49
N LEU A 495 -10.13 21.62 -1.42
CA LEU A 495 -9.56 21.26 -2.71
C LEU A 495 -9.23 22.51 -3.54
N GLY A 496 -10.19 23.42 -3.69
CA GLY A 496 -9.97 24.68 -4.43
C GLY A 496 -8.89 25.56 -3.79
N LEU A 497 -8.86 25.64 -2.46
CA LEU A 497 -7.85 26.40 -1.73
C LEU A 497 -6.45 25.80 -1.90
N ALA A 498 -6.33 24.47 -1.82
CA ALA A 498 -5.06 23.78 -1.95
C ALA A 498 -4.48 23.91 -3.38
N TYR A 499 -5.32 23.76 -4.40
CA TYR A 499 -4.92 24.02 -5.80
C TYR A 499 -4.47 25.47 -6.01
N HIS A 500 -5.23 26.44 -5.48
CA HIS A 500 -4.86 27.85 -5.58
C HIS A 500 -3.53 28.16 -4.88
N ALA A 501 -3.33 27.66 -3.67
CA ALA A 501 -2.08 27.82 -2.93
C ALA A 501 -0.89 27.16 -3.66
N MET A 502 -1.10 26.01 -4.28
CA MET A 502 -0.08 25.32 -5.07
C MET A 502 0.33 26.12 -6.32
N MET A 503 -0.64 26.72 -7.03
CA MET A 503 -0.37 27.60 -8.18
C MET A 503 0.45 28.83 -7.80
N LEU A 504 0.16 29.46 -6.65
CA LEU A 504 0.92 30.60 -6.16
C LEU A 504 2.37 30.24 -5.81
N LYS A 505 2.58 29.06 -5.21
CA LYS A 505 3.92 28.54 -4.88
C LYS A 505 4.76 28.27 -6.14
N GLY A 506 4.13 27.76 -7.20
CA GLY A 506 4.76 27.54 -8.51
C GLY A 506 5.19 28.85 -9.19
N LYS A 507 4.33 29.89 -9.16
CA LYS A 507 4.67 31.22 -9.70
C LYS A 507 5.85 31.87 -8.95
N ALA A 508 5.91 31.75 -7.62
CA ALA A 508 7.00 32.29 -6.82
C ALA A 508 8.37 31.63 -7.10
N HIS A 509 8.39 30.35 -7.48
CA HIS A 509 9.61 29.67 -7.94
C HIS A 509 10.03 30.08 -9.36
N GLY A 510 9.08 30.29 -10.27
CA GLY A 510 9.35 30.74 -11.64
C GLY A 510 10.01 32.13 -11.71
N THR A 511 9.59 33.07 -10.85
CA THR A 511 10.16 34.43 -10.82
C THR A 511 11.59 34.49 -10.25
N ARG A 512 12.00 33.48 -9.46
CA ARG A 512 13.34 33.40 -8.87
C ARG A 512 14.40 32.81 -9.83
N ILE A 513 13.96 32.17 -10.91
CA ILE A 513 14.83 31.59 -11.95
C ILE A 513 15.09 32.60 -13.09
N LEU A 514 14.34 33.71 -13.12
CA LEU A 514 14.41 34.76 -14.14
C LEU A 514 15.05 36.07 -13.62
N ARG A 515 15.81 36.03 -12.51
CA ARG A 515 16.58 37.16 -12.01
C ARG A 515 18.04 36.81 -11.78
#